data_AF-A0A4Y9QI70-F1
#
_entry.id   AF-A0A4Y9QI70-F1
#
_cell.length_a   1.000
_cell.length_b   1.000
_cell.length_c   1.000
_cell.angle_alpha   90.00
_cell.angle_beta   90.00
_cell.angle_gamma   90.00
#
_symmetry.space_group_name_H-M   'P 1'
#
loop_
_entity.id
_entity.type
_entity.pdbx_description
1 polymer ?
#
loop_
_entity_poly.entity_id
_entity_poly.type
_entity_poly.pdbx_seq_one_letter_code
_entity_poly.pdbx_strand_id
1 'polypeptide(L)'
;MTDTAIDLTTLVLEKGSHACEDGACLMEARALLLGREKSDDRPPGTSPVLHNFGISLNDSFGDEKRQELKRFLPRDGVDPLDGTEGDGQDEARSFLALDWLIRTYTPAFLDLRPELADVAAELRGLRRIVDLAAAQSAGPVVRAARDQSAAAGDAAWAAAGDAAGDAAGDAARDALQPTVDQLQTSAIELYAAMINPAAVTA
;
A
#
# COMPACT_ATOMS: atom_id res chain seq x y z
N MET A 1 -1.27 23.76 -29.52
CA MET A 1 -1.11 22.75 -28.47
C MET A 1 -2.23 22.99 -27.50
N THR A 2 -3.26 22.16 -27.55
CA THR A 2 -4.44 22.30 -26.70
C THR A 2 -4.01 22.01 -25.28
N ASP A 3 -3.97 23.06 -24.48
CA ASP A 3 -3.78 23.06 -23.04
C ASP A 3 -5.02 22.40 -22.42
N THR A 4 -5.07 21.07 -22.46
CA THR A 4 -6.12 20.30 -21.79
C THR A 4 -5.73 20.27 -20.32
N ALA A 5 -5.96 21.37 -19.62
CA ALA A 5 -5.91 21.40 -18.17
C ALA A 5 -6.88 20.33 -17.65
N ILE A 6 -6.34 19.25 -17.08
CA ILE A 6 -7.17 18.18 -16.51
C ILE A 6 -7.90 18.75 -15.31
N ASP A 7 -9.23 18.70 -15.36
CA ASP A 7 -10.07 19.03 -14.22
C ASP A 7 -10.08 17.86 -13.23
N LEU A 8 -9.46 18.08 -12.07
CA LEU A 8 -9.43 17.14 -10.95
C LEU A 8 -10.82 16.72 -10.47
N THR A 9 -11.86 17.55 -10.68
CA THR A 9 -13.23 17.25 -10.27
C THR A 9 -13.90 16.23 -11.19
N THR A 10 -13.48 16.14 -12.46
CA THR A 10 -13.99 15.18 -13.44
C THR A 10 -13.05 14.00 -13.68
N LEU A 11 -11.78 14.12 -13.28
CA LEU A 11 -10.81 13.04 -13.36
C LEU A 11 -11.31 11.83 -12.58
N VAL A 12 -11.28 10.64 -13.19
CA VAL A 12 -11.53 9.35 -12.53
C VAL A 12 -10.26 8.52 -12.63
N LEU A 13 -9.77 8.03 -11.49
CA LEU A 13 -8.61 7.15 -11.48
C LEU A 13 -9.02 5.73 -11.84
N GLU A 14 -8.34 5.16 -12.83
CA GLU A 14 -8.56 3.78 -13.28
C GLU A 14 -7.50 2.82 -12.71
N LYS A 15 -7.86 1.54 -12.68
CA LYS A 15 -6.92 0.47 -12.34
C LYS A 15 -5.84 0.43 -13.42
N GLY A 16 -4.58 0.19 -13.08
CA GLY A 16 -3.52 0.01 -14.06
C GLY A 16 -3.79 -1.14 -15.04
N SER A 17 -3.01 -1.19 -16.14
CA SER A 17 -3.20 -2.13 -17.25
C SER A 17 -4.54 -1.98 -17.98
N HIS A 18 -4.84 -0.75 -18.41
CA HIS A 18 -5.98 -0.40 -19.26
C HIS A 18 -5.50 0.04 -20.65
N ALA A 19 -6.43 0.12 -21.62
CA ALA A 19 -6.08 0.67 -22.93
C ALA A 19 -5.65 2.13 -22.78
N CYS A 20 -4.66 2.57 -23.57
CA CYS A 20 -4.09 3.91 -23.46
C CYS A 20 -5.13 5.03 -23.66
N GLU A 21 -6.19 4.77 -24.42
CA GLU A 21 -7.30 5.69 -24.70
C GLU A 21 -8.31 5.83 -23.55
N ASP A 22 -8.30 4.90 -22.58
CA ASP A 22 -9.20 4.91 -21.42
C ASP A 22 -8.48 5.51 -20.20
N GLY A 23 -9.16 6.38 -19.46
CA GLY A 23 -8.77 6.92 -18.15
C GLY A 23 -7.29 7.21 -17.86
N ALA A 24 -6.94 7.27 -16.59
CA ALA A 24 -5.56 7.40 -16.12
C ALA A 24 -5.39 6.76 -14.74
N CYS A 25 -4.32 6.00 -14.54
CA CYS A 25 -3.88 5.58 -13.21
C CYS A 25 -3.35 6.79 -12.41
N LEU A 26 -3.05 6.61 -11.12
CA LEU A 26 -2.51 7.68 -10.26
C LEU A 26 -1.29 8.40 -10.87
N MET A 27 -0.31 7.64 -11.38
CA MET A 27 0.94 8.21 -11.91
C MET A 27 0.74 8.89 -13.26
N GLU A 28 -0.10 8.31 -14.12
CA GLU A 28 -0.49 8.88 -15.40
C GLU A 28 -1.27 10.19 -15.23
N ALA A 29 -2.24 10.21 -14.31
CA ALA A 29 -3.01 11.40 -13.99
C ALA A 29 -2.10 12.52 -13.45
N ARG A 30 -1.13 12.16 -12.60
CA ARG A 30 -0.10 13.10 -12.15
C ARG A 30 0.73 13.63 -13.33
N ALA A 31 1.18 12.77 -14.25
CA ALA A 31 1.95 13.19 -15.42
C ALA A 31 1.17 14.21 -16.25
N LEU A 32 -0.10 13.94 -16.53
CA LEU A 32 -0.97 14.84 -17.29
C LEU A 32 -1.20 16.19 -16.57
N LEU A 33 -1.39 16.19 -15.25
CA LEU A 33 -1.52 17.41 -14.45
C LEU A 33 -0.23 18.26 -14.41
N LEU A 34 0.92 17.62 -14.61
CA LEU A 34 2.21 18.29 -14.77
C LEU A 34 2.48 18.72 -16.23
N GLY A 35 1.49 18.59 -17.13
CA GLY A 35 1.62 18.92 -18.55
C GLY A 35 2.50 17.95 -19.33
N ARG A 36 2.67 16.72 -18.85
CA ARG A 36 3.45 15.66 -19.51
C ARG A 36 2.53 14.67 -20.23
N GLU A 37 3.13 13.89 -21.13
CA GLU A 37 2.43 12.76 -21.75
C GLU A 37 2.13 11.68 -20.70
N LYS A 38 1.04 10.93 -20.93
CA LYS A 38 0.68 9.74 -20.15
C LYS A 38 1.83 8.73 -20.22
N SER A 39 2.35 8.33 -19.07
CA SER A 39 3.45 7.37 -18.97
C SER A 39 3.47 6.69 -17.60
N ASP A 40 3.91 5.43 -17.60
CA ASP A 40 4.23 4.64 -16.41
C ASP A 40 5.63 4.95 -15.85
N ASP A 41 6.45 5.65 -16.63
CA ASP A 41 7.80 6.01 -16.23
C ASP A 41 7.79 6.95 -15.03
N ARG A 42 8.71 6.71 -14.10
CA ARG A 42 8.93 7.59 -12.96
C ARG A 42 9.36 8.98 -13.43
N PRO A 43 8.59 10.05 -13.13
CA PRO A 43 9.00 11.40 -13.50
C PRO A 43 10.25 11.84 -12.70
N PRO A 44 11.14 12.65 -13.30
CA PRO A 44 12.21 13.33 -12.56
C PRO A 44 11.65 14.12 -11.37
N GLY A 45 12.42 14.24 -10.30
CA GLY A 45 12.03 14.91 -9.05
C GLY A 45 11.25 14.02 -8.08
N THR A 46 10.91 12.79 -8.46
CA THR A 46 10.10 11.87 -7.63
C THR A 46 10.94 10.71 -7.08
N SER A 47 10.83 10.43 -5.78
CA SER A 47 11.43 9.26 -5.13
C SER A 47 10.98 7.95 -5.81
N PRO A 48 11.91 7.00 -6.09
CA PRO A 48 11.55 5.68 -6.60
C PRO A 48 10.67 4.89 -5.63
N VAL A 49 10.82 5.12 -4.33
CA VAL A 49 9.99 4.45 -3.30
C VAL A 49 8.55 4.96 -3.37
N LEU A 50 8.35 6.28 -3.48
CA LEU A 50 7.01 6.87 -3.59
C LEU A 50 6.32 6.51 -4.91
N HIS A 51 7.07 6.47 -6.02
CA HIS A 51 6.54 6.07 -7.33
C HIS A 51 6.01 4.63 -7.29
N ASN A 52 6.84 3.69 -6.86
CA ASN A 52 6.47 2.26 -6.82
C ASN A 52 5.34 1.97 -5.83
N PHE A 53 5.36 2.65 -4.67
CA PHE A 53 4.30 2.49 -3.68
C PHE A 53 2.97 3.06 -4.19
N GLY A 54 2.97 4.22 -4.85
CA GLY A 54 1.77 4.81 -5.43
C GLY A 54 1.16 3.96 -6.56
N ILE A 55 1.99 3.34 -7.40
CA ILE A 55 1.53 2.32 -8.37
C ILE A 55 0.85 1.16 -7.64
N SER A 56 1.50 0.63 -6.60
CA SER A 56 0.96 -0.50 -5.83
C SER A 56 -0.39 -0.16 -5.19
N LEU A 57 -0.57 1.06 -4.68
CA LEU A 57 -1.85 1.53 -4.15
C LEU A 57 -2.93 1.58 -5.23
N ASN A 58 -2.61 2.17 -6.39
CA ASN A 58 -3.55 2.31 -7.49
C ASN A 58 -4.11 0.95 -7.93
N ASP A 59 -3.25 -0.05 -8.03
CA ASP A 59 -3.58 -1.37 -8.55
C ASP A 59 -4.24 -2.30 -7.53
N SER A 60 -3.97 -2.07 -6.24
CA SER A 60 -4.53 -2.87 -5.14
C SER A 60 -5.91 -2.39 -4.68
N PHE A 61 -6.32 -1.18 -5.04
CA PHE A 61 -7.56 -0.57 -4.54
C PHE A 61 -8.74 -0.84 -5.49
N GLY A 62 -9.92 -1.06 -4.90
CA GLY A 62 -11.20 -1.05 -5.63
C GLY A 62 -11.55 0.36 -6.13
N ASP A 63 -12.48 0.46 -7.09
CA ASP A 63 -12.72 1.69 -7.84
C ASP A 63 -13.08 2.90 -6.97
N GLU A 64 -13.96 2.73 -5.99
CA GLU A 64 -14.36 3.80 -5.07
C GLU A 64 -13.19 4.26 -4.19
N LYS A 65 -12.50 3.31 -3.53
CA LYS A 65 -11.36 3.61 -2.65
C LYS A 65 -10.20 4.24 -3.42
N ARG A 66 -9.95 3.83 -4.66
CA ARG A 66 -8.88 4.38 -5.53
C ARG A 66 -9.04 5.89 -5.71
N GLN A 67 -10.26 6.43 -5.70
CA GLN A 67 -10.48 7.86 -5.89
C GLN A 67 -9.93 8.70 -4.72
N GLU A 68 -9.72 8.12 -3.53
CA GLU A 68 -9.07 8.82 -2.42
C GLU A 68 -7.61 9.17 -2.72
N LEU A 69 -6.95 8.45 -3.63
CA LEU A 69 -5.57 8.72 -4.04
C LEU A 69 -5.40 10.07 -4.74
N LYS A 70 -6.48 10.68 -5.23
CA LYS A 70 -6.46 12.04 -5.82
C LYS A 70 -5.92 13.10 -4.86
N ARG A 71 -5.92 12.85 -3.54
CA ARG A 71 -5.29 13.75 -2.54
C ARG A 71 -3.78 13.90 -2.73
N PHE A 72 -3.13 12.98 -3.44
CA PHE A 72 -1.70 12.99 -3.73
C PHE A 72 -1.36 13.56 -5.11
N LEU A 73 -2.37 13.95 -5.89
CA LEU A 73 -2.16 14.61 -7.17
C LEU A 73 -1.80 16.09 -6.99
N PRO A 74 -1.06 16.68 -7.95
CA PRO A 74 -0.78 18.11 -7.95
C PRO A 74 -2.05 18.95 -7.83
N ARG A 75 -2.01 19.98 -6.98
CA ARG A 75 -3.12 20.94 -6.79
C ARG A 75 -2.56 22.33 -6.52
N ASP A 76 -3.16 23.34 -7.13
CA ASP A 76 -2.79 24.76 -6.95
C ASP A 76 -1.29 25.02 -7.20
N GLY A 77 -0.69 24.30 -8.16
CA GLY A 77 0.72 24.41 -8.52
C GLY A 77 1.69 23.71 -7.56
N VAL A 78 1.18 22.97 -6.58
CA VAL A 78 1.98 22.19 -5.63
C VAL A 78 1.82 20.71 -5.93
N ASP A 79 2.94 20.03 -6.18
CA ASP A 79 3.00 18.58 -6.32
C ASP A 79 3.59 17.94 -5.06
N PRO A 80 2.82 17.13 -4.32
CA PRO A 80 3.30 16.51 -3.08
C PRO A 80 4.53 15.61 -3.25
N LEU A 81 4.79 15.11 -4.46
CA LEU A 81 5.90 14.20 -4.73
C LEU A 81 7.14 14.91 -5.30
N ASP A 82 7.03 16.19 -5.66
CA ASP A 82 8.16 16.94 -6.22
C ASP A 82 9.25 17.19 -5.18
N GLY A 83 10.50 17.23 -5.63
CA GLY A 83 11.68 17.39 -4.78
C GLY A 83 11.98 16.22 -3.84
N THR A 84 11.28 15.09 -3.97
CA THR A 84 11.53 13.89 -3.15
C THR A 84 12.65 13.00 -3.71
N GLU A 85 13.02 13.19 -4.98
CA GLU A 85 14.19 12.52 -5.56
C GLU A 85 15.49 13.06 -4.95
N GLY A 86 16.28 12.15 -4.39
CA GLY A 86 17.61 12.50 -3.85
C GLY A 86 17.57 13.32 -2.56
N ASP A 87 16.44 13.41 -1.88
CA ASP A 87 16.28 14.14 -0.61
C ASP A 87 16.89 13.42 0.61
N GLY A 88 17.46 12.22 0.38
CA GLY A 88 18.07 11.40 1.41
C GLY A 88 17.08 10.60 2.27
N GLN A 89 15.78 10.62 1.95
CA GLN A 89 14.73 10.02 2.79
C GLN A 89 14.20 8.68 2.29
N ASP A 90 14.71 8.15 1.17
CA ASP A 90 14.25 6.86 0.61
C ASP A 90 14.41 5.68 1.58
N GLU A 91 15.47 5.69 2.39
CA GLU A 91 15.66 4.69 3.44
C GLU A 91 14.59 4.83 4.54
N ALA A 92 14.32 6.04 5.02
CA ALA A 92 13.27 6.29 6.00
C ALA A 92 11.88 5.89 5.47
N ARG A 93 11.57 6.21 4.21
CA ARG A 93 10.34 5.77 3.52
C ARG A 93 10.20 4.25 3.49
N SER A 94 11.30 3.56 3.16
CA SER A 94 11.35 2.10 3.09
C SER A 94 11.13 1.48 4.48
N PHE A 95 11.70 2.08 5.52
CA PHE A 95 11.49 1.63 6.89
C PHE A 95 10.07 1.90 7.41
N LEU A 96 9.43 3.01 7.02
CA LEU A 96 8.00 3.22 7.30
C LEU A 96 7.13 2.11 6.68
N ALA A 97 7.39 1.75 5.42
CA ALA A 97 6.68 0.67 4.75
C ALA A 97 6.93 -0.69 5.43
N LEU A 98 8.18 -0.97 5.82
CA LEU A 98 8.54 -2.21 6.52
C LEU A 98 7.93 -2.30 7.92
N ASP A 99 7.95 -1.21 8.68
CA ASP A 99 7.29 -1.10 9.99
C ASP A 99 5.80 -1.40 9.88
N TRP A 100 5.13 -0.77 8.90
CA TRP A 100 3.72 -0.98 8.64
C TRP A 100 3.42 -2.43 8.24
N LEU A 101 4.23 -3.04 7.36
CA LEU A 101 4.07 -4.43 6.96
C LEU A 101 4.14 -5.39 8.16
N ILE A 102 5.11 -5.18 9.04
CA ILE A 102 5.37 -6.06 10.19
C ILE A 102 4.36 -5.84 11.31
N ARG A 103 4.06 -4.57 11.64
CA ARG A 103 3.34 -4.21 12.87
C ARG A 103 1.88 -3.83 12.65
N THR A 104 1.45 -3.66 11.40
CA THR A 104 0.06 -3.30 11.06
C THR A 104 -0.56 -4.29 10.07
N TYR A 105 0.05 -4.48 8.90
CA TYR A 105 -0.50 -5.33 7.84
C TYR A 105 -0.58 -6.80 8.23
N THR A 106 0.56 -7.40 8.61
CA THR A 106 0.62 -8.82 8.97
C THR A 106 -0.28 -9.15 10.17
N PRO A 107 -0.24 -8.39 11.28
CA PRO A 107 -1.07 -8.68 12.45
C PRO A 107 -2.58 -8.55 12.19
N ALA A 108 -3.01 -7.72 11.24
CA ALA A 108 -4.42 -7.56 10.92
C ALA A 108 -5.03 -8.83 10.30
N PHE A 109 -4.25 -9.56 9.49
CA PHE A 109 -4.69 -10.86 8.96
C PHE A 109 -4.55 -11.99 9.98
N LEU A 110 -3.51 -11.96 10.82
CA LEU A 110 -3.35 -12.97 11.88
C LEU A 110 -4.51 -12.93 12.88
N ASP A 111 -5.03 -11.74 13.20
CA ASP A 111 -6.17 -11.57 14.12
C ASP A 111 -7.46 -12.25 13.62
N LEU A 112 -7.58 -12.58 12.33
CA LEU A 112 -8.72 -13.33 11.79
C LEU A 112 -8.75 -14.78 12.28
N ARG A 113 -7.65 -15.26 12.86
CA ARG A 113 -7.51 -16.59 13.47
C ARG A 113 -7.25 -16.41 14.96
N PRO A 114 -8.22 -16.71 15.85
CA PRO A 114 -8.05 -16.51 17.29
C PRO A 114 -6.80 -17.18 17.87
N GLU A 115 -6.39 -18.32 17.31
CA GLU A 115 -5.18 -19.05 17.71
C GLU A 115 -3.86 -18.34 17.35
N LEU A 116 -3.90 -17.33 16.48
CA LEU A 116 -2.73 -16.52 16.09
C LEU A 116 -2.72 -15.13 16.75
N ALA A 117 -3.69 -14.82 17.63
CA ALA A 117 -3.82 -13.50 18.26
C ALA A 117 -2.57 -13.10 19.08
N ASP A 118 -1.97 -14.05 19.80
CA ASP A 118 -0.74 -13.79 20.57
C ASP A 118 0.45 -13.48 19.66
N VAL A 119 0.56 -14.17 18.51
CA VAL A 119 1.57 -13.91 17.49
C VAL A 119 1.39 -12.52 16.88
N ALA A 120 0.14 -12.15 16.60
CA ALA A 120 -0.20 -10.82 16.09
C ALA A 120 0.16 -9.73 17.11
N ALA A 121 -0.12 -9.95 18.40
CA ALA A 121 0.26 -9.06 19.49
C ALA A 121 1.79 -8.93 19.65
N GLU A 122 2.52 -10.03 19.51
CA GLU A 122 3.99 -10.03 19.54
C GLU A 122 4.58 -9.16 18.43
N LEU A 123 4.08 -9.30 17.19
CA LEU A 123 4.49 -8.46 16.06
C LEU A 123 4.21 -6.98 16.32
N ARG A 124 3.02 -6.61 16.81
CA ARG A 124 2.68 -5.21 17.17
C ARG A 124 3.61 -4.65 18.24
N GLY A 125 4.00 -5.49 19.19
CA GLY A 125 4.87 -5.16 20.33
C GLY A 125 6.35 -4.99 19.99
N LEU A 126 6.78 -5.30 18.76
CA LEU A 126 8.15 -5.07 18.33
C LEU A 126 8.52 -3.59 18.38
N ARG A 127 9.82 -3.33 18.62
CA ARG A 127 10.40 -1.98 18.45
C ARG A 127 10.07 -1.48 17.05
N ARG A 128 9.71 -0.20 16.94
CA ARG A 128 9.49 0.46 15.65
C ARG A 128 10.67 0.26 14.72
N ILE A 129 10.40 -0.13 13.48
CA ILE A 129 11.39 -0.40 12.45
C ILE A 129 11.75 0.93 11.78
N VAL A 130 12.73 1.63 12.36
CA VAL A 130 13.25 2.91 11.84
C VAL A 130 14.68 2.80 11.31
N ASP A 131 15.28 1.62 11.46
CA ASP A 131 16.66 1.35 11.11
C ASP A 131 16.86 -0.15 10.85
N LEU A 132 18.02 -0.50 10.27
CA LEU A 132 18.36 -1.88 9.94
C LEU A 132 18.49 -2.78 11.19
N ALA A 133 18.93 -2.23 12.33
CA ALA A 133 19.11 -3.00 13.56
C ALA A 133 17.76 -3.46 14.14
N ALA A 134 16.74 -2.59 14.10
CA ALA A 134 15.38 -2.92 14.46
C ALA A 134 14.80 -3.97 13.50
N ALA A 135 15.02 -3.81 12.18
CA ALA A 135 14.58 -4.79 11.18
C ALA A 135 15.22 -6.18 11.39
N GLN A 136 16.53 -6.23 11.64
CA GLN A 136 17.26 -7.47 11.92
C GLN A 136 16.76 -8.13 13.20
N SER A 137 16.49 -7.33 14.24
CA SER A 137 15.99 -7.81 15.53
C SER A 137 14.55 -8.33 15.43
N ALA A 138 13.71 -7.76 14.56
CA ALA A 138 12.36 -8.24 14.26
C ALA A 138 12.36 -9.55 13.44
N GLY A 139 13.40 -9.80 12.66
CA GLY A 139 13.47 -10.91 11.70
C GLY A 139 13.13 -12.30 12.27
N PRO A 140 13.68 -12.72 13.43
CA PRO A 140 13.31 -13.99 14.06
C PRO A 140 11.83 -14.10 14.39
N VAL A 141 11.22 -13.04 14.95
CA VAL A 141 9.80 -13.01 15.32
C VAL A 141 8.91 -13.08 14.08
N VAL A 142 9.25 -12.33 13.02
CA VAL A 142 8.53 -12.37 11.74
C VAL A 142 8.57 -13.77 11.10
N ARG A 143 9.73 -14.45 11.14
CA ARG A 143 9.85 -15.83 10.63
C ARG A 143 9.03 -16.82 11.45
N ALA A 144 9.07 -16.72 12.78
CA ALA A 144 8.26 -17.55 13.65
C ALA A 144 6.75 -17.32 13.41
N ALA A 145 6.33 -16.07 13.18
CA ALA A 145 4.95 -15.75 12.86
C ALA A 145 4.51 -16.37 11.52
N ARG A 146 5.38 -16.31 10.49
CA ARG A 146 5.13 -16.96 9.20
C ARG A 146 4.96 -18.47 9.36
N ASP A 147 5.87 -19.12 10.09
CA ASP A 147 5.84 -20.58 10.24
C ASP A 147 4.60 -21.03 11.04
N GLN A 148 4.19 -20.28 12.06
CA GLN A 148 2.94 -20.52 12.80
C GLN A 148 1.69 -20.29 11.94
N SER A 149 1.66 -19.23 11.13
CA SER A 149 0.57 -18.98 10.19
C SER A 149 0.45 -20.07 9.14
N ALA A 150 1.57 -20.59 8.63
CA ALA A 150 1.58 -21.70 7.68
C ALA A 150 1.01 -22.97 8.32
N ALA A 151 1.46 -23.32 9.53
CA ALA A 151 0.95 -24.49 10.26
C ALA A 151 -0.56 -24.40 10.56
N ALA A 152 -1.06 -23.21 10.92
CA ALA A 152 -2.49 -22.97 11.11
C ALA A 152 -3.28 -23.11 9.81
N GLY A 153 -2.72 -22.65 8.69
CA GLY A 153 -3.28 -22.83 7.35
C GLY A 153 -3.38 -24.30 6.95
N ASP A 154 -2.30 -25.07 7.13
CA ASP A 154 -2.26 -26.51 6.85
C ASP A 154 -3.29 -27.27 7.71
N ALA A 155 -3.42 -26.93 8.99
CA ALA A 155 -4.42 -27.52 9.89
C ALA A 155 -5.85 -27.18 9.47
N ALA A 156 -6.10 -25.93 9.05
CA ALA A 156 -7.40 -25.51 8.54
C ALA A 156 -7.76 -26.24 7.23
N TRP A 157 -6.80 -26.41 6.33
CA TRP A 157 -7.00 -27.10 5.06
C TRP A 157 -7.25 -28.60 5.26
N ALA A 158 -6.51 -29.25 6.16
CA ALA A 158 -6.75 -30.64 6.55
C ALA A 158 -8.14 -30.85 7.18
N ALA A 159 -8.65 -29.85 7.92
CA ALA A 159 -9.98 -29.89 8.52
C ALA A 159 -11.12 -29.61 7.52
N ALA A 160 -10.87 -28.80 6.48
CA ALA A 160 -11.90 -28.36 5.54
C ALA A 160 -12.34 -29.44 4.53
N GLY A 161 -11.52 -30.48 4.29
CA GLY A 161 -11.81 -31.53 3.30
C GLY A 161 -11.90 -31.01 1.85
N ASP A 162 -11.94 -31.92 0.88
CA ASP A 162 -11.99 -31.60 -0.56
C ASP A 162 -13.42 -31.16 -0.98
N ALA A 163 -13.89 -30.01 -0.52
CA ALA A 163 -15.14 -29.44 -1.03
C ALA A 163 -15.21 -27.92 -0.84
N ALA A 164 -14.83 -27.16 -1.87
CA ALA A 164 -15.16 -25.74 -1.96
C ALA A 164 -14.82 -25.16 -3.35
N GLY A 165 -15.84 -24.94 -4.18
CA GLY A 165 -15.73 -24.21 -5.45
C GLY A 165 -15.87 -22.69 -5.28
N ASP A 166 -16.22 -21.98 -6.35
CA ASP A 166 -16.26 -20.50 -6.41
C ASP A 166 -17.00 -19.83 -5.24
N ALA A 167 -18.11 -20.41 -4.76
CA ALA A 167 -18.90 -19.88 -3.64
C ALA A 167 -18.12 -19.79 -2.31
N ALA A 168 -17.18 -20.71 -2.06
CA ALA A 168 -16.32 -20.63 -0.88
C ALA A 168 -15.24 -19.55 -1.05
N GLY A 169 -14.80 -19.32 -2.28
CA GLY A 169 -13.91 -18.22 -2.62
C GLY A 169 -14.55 -16.85 -2.41
N ASP A 170 -15.81 -16.68 -2.82
CA ASP A 170 -16.56 -15.45 -2.60
C ASP A 170 -16.81 -15.20 -1.11
N ALA A 171 -17.24 -16.22 -0.36
CA ALA A 171 -17.40 -16.11 1.09
C ALA A 171 -16.09 -15.75 1.81
N ALA A 172 -14.95 -16.27 1.33
CA ALA A 172 -13.64 -15.91 1.86
C ALA A 172 -13.29 -14.44 1.56
N ARG A 173 -13.55 -13.95 0.34
CA ARG A 173 -13.35 -12.54 -0.02
C ARG A 173 -14.21 -11.62 0.85
N ASP A 174 -15.49 -11.94 1.01
CA ASP A 174 -16.42 -11.18 1.86
C ASP A 174 -15.95 -11.14 3.32
N ALA A 175 -15.45 -12.27 3.84
CA ALA A 175 -14.91 -12.34 5.20
C ALA A 175 -13.61 -11.53 5.39
N LEU A 176 -12.79 -11.40 4.34
CA LEU A 176 -11.54 -10.63 4.36
C LEU A 176 -11.76 -9.14 4.12
N GLN A 177 -12.86 -8.75 3.47
CA GLN A 177 -13.10 -7.38 3.00
C GLN A 177 -12.97 -6.32 4.11
N PRO A 178 -13.51 -6.49 5.33
CA PRO A 178 -13.35 -5.49 6.40
C PRO A 178 -11.88 -5.23 6.77
N THR A 179 -11.06 -6.29 6.83
CA THR A 179 -9.62 -6.18 7.09
C THR A 179 -8.91 -5.50 5.93
N VAL A 180 -9.29 -5.82 4.69
CA VAL A 180 -8.75 -5.16 3.49
C VAL A 180 -9.07 -3.66 3.50
N ASP A 181 -10.31 -3.26 3.76
CA ASP A 181 -10.73 -1.86 3.80
C ASP A 181 -9.97 -1.05 4.88
N GLN A 182 -9.79 -1.66 6.05
CA GLN A 182 -8.98 -1.08 7.14
C GLN A 182 -7.54 -0.87 6.68
N LEU A 183 -6.93 -1.87 6.05
CA LEU A 183 -5.54 -1.81 5.59
C LEU A 183 -5.35 -0.85 4.43
N GLN A 184 -6.30 -0.75 3.50
CA GLN A 184 -6.26 0.25 2.42
C GLN A 184 -6.30 1.67 2.99
N THR A 185 -7.16 1.93 3.98
CA THR A 185 -7.21 3.23 4.68
C THR A 185 -5.87 3.52 5.39
N SER A 186 -5.31 2.53 6.07
CA SER A 186 -4.00 2.67 6.73
C SER A 186 -2.86 2.89 5.73
N ALA A 187 -2.92 2.28 4.54
CA ALA A 187 -1.92 2.42 3.50
C ALA A 187 -1.93 3.82 2.86
N ILE A 188 -3.09 4.48 2.78
CA ILE A 188 -3.21 5.89 2.38
C ILE A 188 -2.46 6.78 3.37
N GLU A 189 -2.69 6.59 4.68
CA GLU A 189 -2.02 7.37 5.72
C GLU A 189 -0.51 7.09 5.78
N LEU A 190 -0.10 5.82 5.55
CA LEU A 190 1.31 5.48 5.37
C LEU A 190 1.92 6.24 4.19
N TYR A 191 1.24 6.31 3.04
CA TYR A 191 1.77 7.03 1.89
C TYR A 191 1.93 8.52 2.16
N ALA A 192 0.98 9.13 2.87
CA ALA A 192 1.10 10.51 3.34
C ALA A 192 2.31 10.70 4.27
N ALA A 193 2.56 9.77 5.20
CA ALA A 193 3.74 9.78 6.06
C ALA A 193 5.04 9.60 5.28
N MET A 194 5.06 8.77 4.23
CA MET A 194 6.22 8.57 3.37
C MET A 194 6.57 9.81 2.55
N ILE A 195 5.60 10.66 2.21
CA ILE A 195 5.89 11.93 1.51
C ILE A 195 6.75 12.84 2.39
N ASN A 196 6.47 12.89 3.70
CA ASN A 196 7.25 13.67 4.68
C ASN A 196 7.65 12.84 5.91
N PRO A 197 8.68 11.96 5.79
CA PRO A 197 9.06 11.06 6.88
C PRO A 197 9.56 11.80 8.12
N ALA A 198 10.22 12.95 7.95
CA ALA A 198 10.78 13.76 9.03
C ALA A 198 9.73 14.25 10.03
N ALA A 199 8.49 14.46 9.60
CA ALA A 199 7.39 14.87 10.47
C ALA A 199 6.86 13.74 11.37
N VAL A 200 7.24 12.49 11.12
CA VAL A 200 6.73 11.28 11.80
C VAL A 200 7.82 10.60 12.64
N THR A 201 9.08 11.02 12.50
CA THR A 201 10.24 10.49 13.23
C THR A 201 10.76 11.41 14.34
N ALA A 202 10.28 12.67 14.40
CA ALA A 202 10.57 13.63 15.47
C ALA A 202 9.69 13.36 16.71
#